data_AF-A0A963KVC3-F1
#
_entry.id   AF-A0A963KVC3-F1
#
_cell.length_a   1.000
_cell.length_b   1.000
_cell.length_c   1.000
_cell.angle_alpha   90.00
_cell.angle_beta   90.00
_cell.angle_gamma   90.00
#
_symmetry.space_group_name_H-M   'P 1'
#
loop_
_entity.id
_entity.type
_entity.pdbx_description
1 polymer ?
#
loop_
_entity_poly.entity_id
_entity_poly.type
_entity_poly.pdbx_seq_one_letter_code
_entity_poly.pdbx_strand_id
1 'polypeptide(L)'
;MNTKSVSLTLKDLPEPTPERLNALKQLEAMPDDRIDTSDAPELTEAQWAKAIRGRFYRPVKQQVTARLDADVLAWLKAGGRGYQTRMNAILRRAMLKEAGINDRDGAGNLP
;
A
#
# COMPACT_ATOMS: atom_id res chain seq x y z
N MET A 1 -15.92 21.52 -24.52
CA MET A 1 -16.49 20.28 -23.97
C MET A 1 -16.34 20.35 -22.44
N ASN A 2 -17.42 20.37 -21.67
CA ASN A 2 -17.34 20.48 -20.21
C ASN A 2 -17.27 19.09 -19.58
N THR A 3 -16.13 18.75 -18.99
CA THR A 3 -15.96 17.53 -18.19
C THR A 3 -16.48 17.79 -16.77
N LYS A 4 -17.63 17.22 -16.40
CA LYS A 4 -18.10 17.20 -15.01
C LYS A 4 -17.38 16.07 -14.28
N SER A 5 -16.56 16.38 -13.27
CA SER A 5 -15.99 15.38 -12.38
C SER A 5 -17.08 14.87 -11.42
N VAL A 6 -17.31 13.56 -11.40
CA VAL A 6 -18.21 12.91 -10.42
C VAL A 6 -17.33 12.19 -9.41
N SER A 7 -17.48 12.52 -8.12
CA SER A 7 -16.83 11.84 -7.01
C SER A 7 -17.87 11.01 -6.28
N LEU A 8 -17.78 9.68 -6.36
CA LEU A 8 -18.67 8.75 -5.65
C LEU A 8 -17.90 8.12 -4.48
N THR A 9 -18.52 8.05 -3.30
CA THR A 9 -18.02 7.26 -2.17
C THR A 9 -18.84 5.97 -2.03
N LEU A 10 -18.35 4.98 -1.29
CA LEU A 10 -19.06 3.70 -1.10
C LEU A 10 -20.50 3.88 -0.58
N LYS A 11 -20.76 4.95 0.19
CA LYS A 11 -22.08 5.29 0.72
C LYS A 11 -23.02 5.90 -0.32
N ASP A 12 -22.46 6.51 -1.36
CA ASP A 12 -23.19 7.21 -2.42
C ASP A 12 -23.31 6.36 -3.70
N LEU A 13 -22.86 5.10 -3.65
CA LEU A 13 -22.95 4.20 -4.79
C LEU A 13 -24.42 3.84 -5.05
N PRO A 14 -24.92 4.01 -6.28
CA PRO A 14 -26.26 3.57 -6.62
C PRO A 14 -26.34 2.04 -6.51
N GLU A 15 -27.51 1.54 -6.11
CA GLU A 15 -27.75 0.10 -6.11
C GLU A 15 -27.61 -0.47 -7.53
N PRO A 16 -27.03 -1.69 -7.68
CA PRO A 16 -26.94 -2.32 -8.98
C PRO A 16 -28.33 -2.53 -9.58
N THR A 17 -28.47 -2.25 -10.88
CA THR A 17 -29.74 -2.50 -11.57
C THR A 17 -30.05 -4.01 -11.59
N PRO A 18 -31.34 -4.41 -11.66
CA PRO A 18 -31.73 -5.82 -11.76
C PRO A 18 -31.06 -6.54 -12.94
N GLU A 19 -30.86 -5.84 -14.06
CA GLU A 19 -30.13 -6.34 -15.22
C GLU A 19 -28.67 -6.69 -14.90
N ARG A 20 -27.96 -5.80 -14.18
CA ARG A 20 -26.57 -6.08 -13.74
C ARG A 20 -26.51 -7.26 -12.78
N LEU A 21 -27.46 -7.37 -11.86
CA LEU A 21 -27.53 -8.51 -10.94
C LEU A 21 -27.76 -9.83 -11.69
N ASN A 22 -28.62 -9.83 -12.71
CA ASN A 22 -28.84 -11.01 -13.53
C ASN A 22 -27.62 -11.37 -14.37
N ALA A 23 -26.93 -10.38 -14.94
CA ALA A 23 -25.67 -10.62 -15.66
C ALA A 23 -24.59 -11.22 -14.75
N LEU A 24 -24.47 -10.73 -13.51
CA LEU A 24 -23.55 -11.30 -12.52
C LEU A 24 -23.90 -12.76 -12.19
N LYS A 25 -25.18 -13.09 -11.98
CA LYS A 25 -25.64 -14.47 -11.75
C LYS A 25 -25.32 -15.39 -12.94
N GLN A 26 -25.42 -14.89 -14.17
CA GLN A 26 -25.05 -15.65 -15.36
C GLN A 26 -23.55 -15.90 -15.44
N LEU A 27 -22.72 -14.91 -15.09
CA LEU A 27 -21.27 -15.06 -15.02
C LEU A 27 -20.86 -16.04 -13.91
N GLU A 28 -21.51 -15.99 -12.75
CA GLU A 28 -21.26 -16.92 -11.64
C GLU A 28 -21.63 -18.37 -11.98
N ALA A 29 -22.66 -18.57 -12.81
CA ALA A 29 -23.06 -19.90 -13.28
C ALA A 29 -22.22 -20.43 -14.46
N MET A 30 -21.33 -19.60 -15.03
CA MET A 30 -20.46 -20.00 -16.14
C MET A 30 -19.29 -20.84 -15.60
N PRO A 31 -18.95 -21.98 -16.22
CA PRO A 31 -17.79 -22.77 -15.79
C PRO A 31 -16.47 -22.06 -16.12
N ASP A 32 -15.49 -22.22 -15.23
CA ASP A 32 -14.17 -21.57 -15.33
C ASP A 32 -13.45 -21.86 -16.65
N ASP A 33 -13.63 -23.05 -17.23
CA ASP A 33 -13.01 -23.45 -18.51
C ASP A 33 -13.41 -22.55 -19.70
N ARG A 34 -14.48 -21.75 -19.56
CA ARG A 34 -14.90 -20.77 -20.58
C ARG A 34 -14.32 -19.38 -20.39
N ILE A 35 -13.56 -19.15 -19.32
CA ILE A 35 -12.91 -17.86 -19.05
C ILE A 35 -11.64 -17.78 -19.88
N ASP A 36 -11.64 -16.87 -20.87
CA ASP A 36 -10.44 -16.54 -21.62
C ASP A 36 -9.48 -15.72 -20.74
N THR A 37 -8.29 -16.26 -20.50
CA THR A 37 -7.22 -15.64 -19.70
C THR A 37 -5.99 -15.30 -20.55
N SER A 38 -6.12 -15.33 -21.88
CA SER A 38 -5.00 -15.10 -22.81
C SER A 38 -4.33 -13.72 -22.67
N ASP A 39 -5.05 -12.72 -22.16
CA ASP A 39 -4.55 -11.37 -21.89
C ASP A 39 -3.88 -11.21 -20.52
N ALA A 40 -4.13 -12.14 -19.61
CA ALA A 40 -3.65 -12.14 -18.23
C ALA A 40 -2.92 -13.46 -17.90
N PRO A 41 -1.75 -13.71 -18.54
CA PRO A 41 -1.01 -14.95 -18.32
C PRO A 41 -0.51 -15.05 -16.86
N GLU A 42 -0.42 -16.28 -16.37
CA GLU A 42 0.11 -16.55 -15.04
C GLU A 42 1.57 -16.08 -14.91
N LEU A 43 1.87 -15.46 -13.77
CA LEU A 43 3.23 -15.02 -13.46
C LEU A 43 4.11 -16.21 -13.12
N THR A 44 5.26 -16.31 -13.78
CA THR A 44 6.29 -17.32 -13.49
C THR A 44 6.93 -17.10 -12.12
N GLU A 45 7.48 -18.15 -11.52
CA GLU A 45 8.17 -18.07 -10.23
C GLU A 45 9.35 -17.08 -10.24
N ALA A 46 10.05 -16.97 -11.37
CA ALA A 46 11.12 -15.98 -11.57
C ALA A 46 10.62 -14.53 -11.59
N GLN A 47 9.38 -14.29 -12.05
CA GLN A 47 8.74 -12.98 -11.99
C GLN A 47 8.24 -12.69 -10.57
N TRP A 48 7.66 -13.68 -9.89
CA TRP A 48 7.28 -13.58 -8.48
C TRP A 48 8.47 -13.28 -7.58
N ALA A 49 9.64 -13.89 -7.81
CA ALA A 49 10.87 -13.62 -7.06
C ALA A 49 11.33 -12.15 -7.16
N LYS A 50 10.92 -11.42 -8.20
CA LYS A 50 11.21 -9.99 -8.40
C LYS A 50 10.07 -9.08 -7.94
N ALA A 51 8.97 -9.64 -7.44
CA ALA A 51 7.83 -8.86 -6.99
C ALA A 51 8.20 -8.03 -5.76
N ILE A 52 7.96 -6.72 -5.83
CA ILE A 52 8.20 -5.80 -4.71
C ILE A 52 6.92 -5.72 -3.88
N ARG A 53 6.95 -6.30 -2.69
CA ARG A 53 5.83 -6.17 -1.75
C ARG A 53 5.71 -4.72 -1.29
N GLY A 54 4.47 -4.23 -1.28
CA GLY A 54 4.17 -2.94 -0.70
C GLY A 54 4.67 -1.74 -1.49
N ARG A 55 5.07 -1.81 -2.76
CA ARG A 55 5.56 -0.65 -3.55
C ARG A 55 4.72 0.63 -3.41
N PHE A 56 3.40 0.51 -3.20
CA PHE A 56 2.47 1.64 -3.07
C PHE A 56 2.01 1.94 -1.65
N TYR A 57 2.40 1.15 -0.65
CA TYR A 57 2.04 1.45 0.73
C TYR A 57 2.71 2.77 1.15
N ARG A 58 1.95 3.61 1.85
CA ARG A 58 2.45 4.88 2.36
C ARG A 58 1.96 4.97 3.80
N PRO A 59 2.84 4.74 4.79
CA PRO A 59 2.46 4.85 6.18
C PRO A 59 1.87 6.22 6.45
N VAL A 60 0.68 6.25 7.07
CA VAL A 60 0.05 7.50 7.48
C VAL A 60 0.87 8.07 8.63
N LYS A 61 1.54 9.19 8.37
CA LYS A 61 2.31 9.88 9.40
C LYS A 61 1.36 10.59 10.36
N GLN A 62 1.42 10.23 11.63
CA GLN A 62 0.71 10.96 12.68
C GLN A 62 1.63 12.04 13.26
N GLN A 63 1.11 13.26 13.37
CA GLN A 63 1.83 14.35 14.03
C GLN A 63 1.69 14.17 15.54
N VAL A 64 2.80 13.90 16.21
CA VAL A 64 2.88 13.76 17.66
C VAL A 64 3.86 14.79 18.23
N THR A 65 3.54 15.33 19.41
CA THR A 65 4.43 16.24 20.14
C THR A 65 5.21 15.43 21.18
N ALA A 66 6.52 15.29 20.98
CA ALA A 66 7.42 14.59 21.90
C ALA A 66 8.60 15.50 22.29
N ARG A 67 9.15 15.28 23.49
CA ARG A 67 10.39 15.93 23.94
C ARG A 67 11.57 15.00 23.62
N LEU A 68 12.61 15.54 23.01
CA LEU A 68 13.88 14.87 22.75
C LEU A 68 15.00 15.66 23.44
N ASP A 69 16.04 14.94 23.85
CA ASP A 69 17.25 15.57 24.39
C ASP A 69 17.94 16.46 23.35
N ALA A 70 18.59 17.52 23.84
CA ALA A 70 19.16 18.57 23.00
C ALA A 70 20.33 18.08 22.14
N ASP A 71 21.13 17.16 22.67
CA ASP A 71 22.25 16.50 22.00
C ASP A 71 21.80 15.56 20.88
N VAL A 72 20.76 14.75 21.12
CA VAL A 72 20.13 13.88 20.12
C VAL A 72 19.57 14.71 18.97
N LEU A 73 18.91 15.82 19.29
CA LEU A 73 18.37 16.73 18.27
C LEU A 73 19.50 17.40 17.46
N ALA A 74 20.59 17.80 18.12
CA ALA A 74 21.76 18.38 17.47
C ALA A 74 22.42 17.38 16.51
N TRP A 75 22.62 16.13 16.96
CA TRP A 75 23.14 15.05 16.13
C TRP A 75 22.25 14.75 14.92
N LEU A 76 20.93 14.68 15.10
CA LEU A 76 19.99 14.48 14.01
C LEU A 76 20.03 15.61 12.98
N LYS A 77 20.18 16.86 13.44
CA LYS A 77 20.28 18.04 12.58
C LYS A 77 21.64 18.17 11.88
N ALA A 78 22.73 17.63 12.46
CA ALA A 78 24.06 17.66 11.86
C ALA A 78 24.10 16.99 10.48
N GLY A 79 23.26 15.98 10.24
CA GLY A 79 23.09 15.34 8.92
C GLY A 79 22.33 16.19 7.87
N GLY A 80 22.05 17.47 8.13
CA GLY A 80 21.42 18.39 7.20
C GLY A 80 19.88 18.24 7.07
N ARG A 81 19.31 18.69 5.95
CA ARG A 81 17.85 18.68 5.69
C ARG A 81 17.30 17.25 5.79
N GLY A 82 16.07 17.11 6.31
CA GLY A 82 15.37 15.81 6.41
C GLY A 82 15.57 15.04 7.72
N TYR A 83 16.02 15.70 8.79
CA TYR A 83 16.22 15.05 10.10
C TYR A 83 14.96 14.35 10.64
N GLN A 84 13.75 14.89 10.39
CA GLN A 84 12.48 14.24 10.78
C GLN A 84 12.27 12.90 10.06
N THR A 85 12.59 12.83 8.77
CA THR A 85 12.53 11.57 8.01
C THR A 85 13.55 10.57 8.53
N ARG A 86 14.77 11.01 8.87
CA ARG A 86 15.79 10.16 9.50
C ARG A 86 15.36 9.65 10.87
N MET A 87 14.80 10.52 11.71
CA MET A 87 14.26 10.17 13.01
C MET A 87 13.19 9.07 12.89
N ASN A 88 12.23 9.24 11.98
CA ASN A 88 11.21 8.22 11.74
C ASN A 88 11.80 6.89 11.23
N ALA A 89 12.84 6.95 10.38
CA ALA A 89 13.52 5.74 9.91
C ALA A 89 14.27 5.01 11.03
N ILE A 90 14.91 5.74 11.96
CA ILE A 90 15.58 5.16 13.13
C ILE A 90 14.57 4.46 14.04
N LEU A 91 13.47 5.14 14.36
CA LEU A 91 12.39 4.58 15.18
C LEU A 91 11.79 3.32 14.54
N ARG A 92 11.56 3.34 13.22
CA ARG A 92 11.07 2.17 12.49
C ARG A 92 12.03 0.99 12.54
N ARG A 93 13.34 1.22 12.37
CA ARG A 93 14.34 0.14 12.48
C ARG A 93 14.41 -0.43 13.89
N ALA A 94 14.33 0.41 14.92
CA ALA A 94 14.30 -0.03 16.31
C ALA A 94 13.07 -0.92 16.59
N MET A 95 11.89 -0.47 16.16
CA MET A 95 10.63 -1.23 16.27
C MET A 95 10.70 -2.59 15.56
N LEU A 96 11.20 -2.64 14.31
CA LEU A 96 11.31 -3.89 13.56
C LEU A 96 12.31 -4.87 14.20
N LYS A 97 13.43 -4.35 14.71
CA LYS A 97 14.42 -5.15 15.44
C LYS A 97 13.83 -5.76 16.70
N GLU A 98 13.05 -4.99 17.45
CA GLU A 98 12.35 -5.48 18.65
C GLU A 98 11.30 -6.54 18.31
N ALA A 99 10.59 -6.36 17.18
CA ALA A 99 9.62 -7.33 16.68
C ALA A 99 10.24 -8.59 16.04
N GLY A 100 11.57 -8.70 15.95
CA GLY A 100 12.25 -9.85 15.33
C GLY A 100 12.11 -9.93 13.81
N ILE A 101 11.70 -8.85 13.15
CA ILE A 101 11.50 -8.78 11.69
C ILE A 101 12.82 -8.32 11.05
N ASN A 102 13.44 -9.18 10.24
CA ASN A 102 14.70 -8.85 9.56
C ASN A 102 14.44 -7.95 8.34
N ASP A 103 15.21 -6.87 8.20
CA ASP A 103 15.16 -5.90 7.08
C ASP A 103 15.48 -6.51 5.69
N ARG A 104 15.68 -7.84 5.63
CA ARG A 104 15.97 -8.64 4.43
C ARG A 104 14.70 -9.02 3.64
N ASP A 105 13.50 -8.86 4.21
CA ASP A 105 12.22 -9.30 3.61
C ASP A 105 11.63 -8.31 2.58
N GLY A 106 12.46 -7.48 1.96
CA GLY A 106 12.02 -6.55 0.92
C GLY A 106 11.65 -5.18 1.48
N ALA A 107 12.66 -4.31 1.42
CA ALA A 107 12.61 -2.86 1.55
C ALA A 107 11.22 -2.21 1.47
N GLY A 108 10.82 -1.64 2.60
CA GLY A 108 10.22 -0.30 2.61
C GLY A 108 8.75 -0.20 2.97
N ASN A 109 8.01 -1.30 3.08
CA ASN A 109 6.59 -1.25 3.42
C ASN A 109 6.09 -2.49 4.15
N LEU A 110 6.44 -2.58 5.42
CA LEU A 110 5.60 -3.25 6.41
C LEU A 110 4.48 -2.30 6.87
N PRO A 111 3.25 -2.83 7.11
CA PRO A 111 2.10 -2.07 7.59
C PRO A 111 2.42 -1.18 8.79
#